data_AF-A0A2T0M557-F1
#
_entry.id   AF-A0A2T0M557-F1
#
_cell.length_a   1.000
_cell.length_b   1.000
_cell.length_c   1.000
_cell.angle_alpha   90.00
_cell.angle_beta   90.00
_cell.angle_gamma   90.00
#
_symmetry.space_group_name_H-M   'P 1'
#
loop_
_entity.id
_entity.type
_entity.pdbx_description
1 polymer ?
#
loop_
_entity_poly.entity_id
_entity_poly.type
_entity_poly.pdbx_seq_one_letter_code
_entity_poly.pdbx_strand_id
1 'polypeptide(L)'
;MDIPPASTPIVCDMTTAPDTPQERLDEYRHLFAEHLIGRERTTQGIRFRLNAEPGVAAWVRDLAAREQACCAFFAFDVAVEGDEVIWDCAVSDDDTARALLEEYYLLPDLAHQSPEALEHHLAAKGLHFTTDPAHPHRHPPAQHPDGSPDGA
;
A
#
# COMPACT_ATOMS: atom_id res chain seq x y z
N MET A 1 4.07 12.27 -12.53
CA MET A 1 4.56 12.27 -11.12
C MET A 1 5.37 13.51 -10.80
N ASP A 2 5.02 14.19 -9.70
CA ASP A 2 5.84 15.23 -9.08
C ASP A 2 6.71 14.57 -7.99
N ILE A 3 8.02 14.44 -8.25
CA ILE A 3 8.95 13.72 -7.36
C ILE A 3 9.51 14.70 -6.32
N PRO A 4 9.30 14.45 -5.01
CA PRO A 4 9.87 15.28 -3.95
C PRO A 4 11.40 15.40 -4.06
N PRO A 5 12.02 16.50 -3.60
CA PRO A 5 13.47 16.64 -3.62
C PRO A 5 14.16 15.63 -2.70
N ALA A 6 15.44 15.30 -2.96
CA ALA A 6 16.25 14.41 -2.11
C ALA A 6 16.45 14.93 -0.67
N SER A 7 16.19 16.21 -0.43
CA SER A 7 16.22 16.81 0.92
C SER A 7 14.97 16.52 1.75
N THR A 8 13.93 15.91 1.17
CA THR A 8 12.72 15.56 1.91
C THR A 8 13.05 14.50 2.95
N PRO A 9 12.64 14.68 4.23
CA PRO A 9 12.90 13.68 5.26
C PRO A 9 12.34 12.31 4.89
N ILE A 10 13.18 11.28 5.04
CA ILE A 10 12.81 9.89 4.77
C ILE A 10 12.26 9.29 6.05
N VAL A 11 10.99 9.54 6.30
CA VAL A 11 10.24 9.03 7.44
C VAL A 11 8.81 8.76 7.00
N CYS A 12 8.25 7.65 7.47
CA CYS A 12 6.81 7.40 7.38
C CYS A 12 6.19 7.77 8.73
N ASP A 13 5.45 8.88 8.76
CA ASP A 13 4.75 9.39 9.93
C ASP A 13 3.25 9.06 9.83
N MET A 14 2.82 8.06 10.61
CA MET A 14 1.41 7.66 10.68
C MET A 14 0.69 8.25 11.89
N THR A 15 1.28 9.22 12.60
CA THR A 15 0.72 9.75 13.87
C THR A 15 -0.66 10.37 13.67
N THR A 16 -0.95 10.89 12.48
CA THR A 16 -2.25 11.48 12.11
C THR A 16 -3.03 10.63 11.12
N ALA A 17 -2.58 9.41 10.82
CA ALA A 17 -3.27 8.52 9.90
C ALA A 17 -4.60 8.03 10.51
N PRO A 18 -5.65 7.87 9.69
CA PRO A 18 -6.93 7.35 10.17
C PRO A 18 -6.91 5.83 10.45
N ASP A 19 -5.88 5.14 9.96
CA ASP A 19 -5.66 3.70 10.01
C ASP A 19 -4.31 3.36 10.62
N THR A 20 -4.15 2.11 11.08
CA THR A 20 -2.87 1.61 11.61
C THR A 20 -1.97 1.03 10.52
N PRO A 21 -0.66 0.85 10.76
CA PRO A 21 0.23 0.17 9.80
C PRO A 21 -0.26 -1.23 9.42
N GLN A 22 -0.88 -1.96 10.36
CA GLN A 22 -1.40 -3.31 10.14
C GLN A 22 -2.64 -3.29 9.24
N GLU A 23 -3.58 -2.38 9.49
CA GLU A 23 -4.78 -2.19 8.64
C GLU A 23 -4.37 -1.78 7.22
N ARG A 24 -3.42 -0.85 7.10
CA ARG A 24 -2.86 -0.42 5.82
C ARG A 24 -2.24 -1.59 5.06
N LEU A 25 -1.44 -2.40 5.74
CA LEU A 25 -0.82 -3.56 5.14
C LEU A 25 -1.85 -4.59 4.68
N ASP A 26 -2.84 -4.92 5.51
CA ASP A 26 -3.91 -5.84 5.13
C ASP A 26 -4.72 -5.34 3.93
N GLU A 27 -4.88 -4.02 3.81
CA GLU A 27 -5.49 -3.40 2.64
C GLU A 27 -4.64 -3.57 1.37
N TYR A 28 -3.32 -3.33 1.44
CA TYR A 28 -2.41 -3.65 0.33
C TYR A 28 -2.47 -5.14 -0.04
N ARG A 29 -2.50 -6.03 0.97
CA ARG A 29 -2.59 -7.48 0.77
C ARG A 29 -3.84 -7.84 -0.01
N HIS A 30 -4.99 -7.29 0.39
CA HIS A 30 -6.25 -7.55 -0.27
C HIS A 30 -6.27 -7.01 -1.70
N LEU A 31 -5.86 -5.76 -1.90
CA LEU A 31 -5.80 -5.12 -3.20
C LEU A 31 -4.93 -5.91 -4.19
N PHE A 32 -3.72 -6.30 -3.76
CA PHE A 32 -2.78 -6.99 -4.63
C PHE A 32 -3.16 -8.45 -4.88
N ALA A 33 -3.75 -9.15 -3.90
CA ALA A 33 -4.18 -10.53 -4.08
C ALA A 33 -5.31 -10.65 -5.12
N GLU A 34 -6.25 -9.70 -5.12
CA GLU A 34 -7.44 -9.76 -5.99
C GLU A 34 -7.23 -9.09 -7.35
N HIS A 35 -6.52 -7.95 -7.39
CA HIS A 35 -6.54 -7.08 -8.57
C HIS A 35 -5.21 -6.94 -9.28
N LEU A 36 -4.07 -7.40 -8.73
CA LEU A 36 -2.76 -7.21 -9.36
C LEU A 36 -2.61 -8.08 -10.63
N ILE A 37 -2.40 -7.42 -11.77
CA ILE A 37 -2.08 -8.06 -13.05
C ILE A 37 -0.57 -8.25 -13.18
N GLY A 38 0.21 -7.27 -12.73
CA GLY A 38 1.65 -7.31 -12.80
C GLY A 38 2.32 -6.10 -12.19
N ARG A 39 3.63 -6.16 -12.09
CA ARG A 39 4.48 -5.04 -11.68
C ARG A 39 5.79 -5.05 -12.44
N GLU A 40 6.36 -3.88 -12.61
CA GLU A 40 7.64 -3.72 -13.27
C GLU A 40 8.44 -2.55 -12.70
N ARG A 41 9.76 -2.62 -12.83
CA ARG A 41 10.64 -1.47 -12.59
C ARG A 41 10.66 -0.60 -13.85
N THR A 42 10.56 0.71 -13.67
CA THR A 42 10.62 1.70 -14.74
C THR A 42 11.92 2.49 -14.63
N THR A 43 12.17 3.39 -15.59
CA THR A 43 13.33 4.28 -15.53
C THR A 43 13.27 5.29 -14.38
N GLN A 44 12.07 5.61 -13.89
CA GLN A 44 11.83 6.62 -12.87
C GLN A 44 11.41 6.05 -11.52
N GLY A 45 11.09 4.75 -11.45
CA GLY A 45 10.65 4.09 -10.23
C GLY A 45 10.06 2.73 -10.51
N ILE A 46 8.83 2.49 -10.07
CA ILE A 46 8.11 1.23 -10.27
C ILE A 46 6.68 1.48 -10.71
N ARG A 47 6.07 0.46 -11.29
CA ARG A 47 4.68 0.46 -11.75
C ARG A 47 3.98 -0.80 -11.27
N PHE A 48 2.79 -0.63 -10.72
CA PHE A 48 1.81 -1.70 -10.55
C PHE A 48 0.71 -1.55 -11.59
N ARG A 49 0.27 -2.67 -12.14
CA ARG A 49 -0.86 -2.77 -13.06
C ARG A 49 -1.93 -3.60 -12.39
N LEU A 50 -3.10 -3.00 -12.18
CA LEU A 50 -4.25 -3.65 -11.54
C LEU A 50 -5.43 -3.69 -12.50
N ASN A 51 -6.33 -4.66 -12.34
CA ASN A 51 -7.55 -4.73 -13.11
C ASN A 51 -8.49 -3.57 -12.72
N ALA A 52 -9.00 -2.82 -13.70
CA ALA A 52 -9.86 -1.65 -13.49
C ALA A 52 -11.32 -2.02 -13.25
N GLU A 53 -11.54 -3.01 -12.38
CA GLU A 53 -12.89 -3.34 -11.93
C GLU A 53 -13.56 -2.15 -11.23
N PRO A 54 -14.91 -2.09 -11.21
CA PRO A 54 -15.63 -0.98 -10.60
C PRO A 54 -15.18 -0.71 -9.15
N GLY A 55 -14.62 0.48 -8.92
CA GLY A 55 -14.16 0.92 -7.60
C GLY A 55 -12.65 0.79 -7.36
N VAL A 56 -11.92 -0.08 -8.09
CA VAL A 56 -10.48 -0.28 -7.89
C VAL A 56 -9.69 1.01 -8.11
N ALA A 57 -9.99 1.76 -9.16
CA ALA A 57 -9.31 3.02 -9.44
C ALA A 57 -9.55 4.10 -8.36
N ALA A 58 -10.68 4.07 -7.66
CA ALA A 58 -10.95 4.97 -6.54
C ALA A 58 -10.19 4.51 -5.29
N TRP A 59 -10.18 3.20 -5.06
CA TRP A 59 -9.47 2.56 -3.96
C TRP A 59 -7.95 2.80 -4.04
N VAL A 60 -7.33 2.56 -5.20
CA VAL A 60 -5.90 2.80 -5.42
C VAL A 60 -5.54 4.27 -5.19
N ARG A 61 -6.38 5.21 -5.64
CA ARG A 61 -6.14 6.65 -5.41
C ARG A 61 -6.21 7.04 -3.94
N ASP A 62 -7.19 6.51 -3.21
CA ASP A 62 -7.32 6.75 -1.79
C ASP A 62 -6.12 6.20 -1.01
N LEU A 63 -5.72 4.97 -1.31
CA LEU A 63 -4.56 4.32 -0.71
C LEU A 63 -3.26 5.08 -1.01
N ALA A 64 -3.04 5.47 -2.26
CA ALA A 64 -1.89 6.28 -2.67
C ALA A 64 -1.85 7.65 -1.97
N ALA A 65 -3.01 8.30 -1.80
CA ALA A 65 -3.09 9.58 -1.09
C ALA A 65 -2.74 9.44 0.40
N ARG A 66 -3.24 8.38 1.05
CA ARG A 66 -2.90 8.06 2.45
C ARG A 66 -1.43 7.70 2.62
N GLU A 67 -0.84 6.98 1.67
CA GLU A 67 0.58 6.65 1.67
C GLU A 67 1.44 7.90 1.50
N GLN A 68 1.09 8.77 0.55
CA GLN A 68 1.79 10.03 0.31
C GLN A 68 1.77 10.95 1.53
N ALA A 69 0.66 10.98 2.27
CA ALA A 69 0.53 11.75 3.49
C ALA A 69 1.47 11.24 4.60
N CYS A 70 1.67 9.92 4.69
CA CYS A 70 2.53 9.32 5.70
C CYS A 70 4.02 9.37 5.28
N CYS A 71 4.32 9.09 4.02
CA CYS A 71 5.67 8.94 3.48
C CYS A 71 5.92 10.01 2.40
N ALA A 72 6.08 11.28 2.82
CA ALA A 72 6.12 12.45 1.93
C ALA A 72 7.28 12.49 0.90
N PHE A 73 8.25 11.58 1.00
CA PHE A 73 9.34 11.41 0.05
C PHE A 73 8.95 10.59 -1.19
N PHE A 74 7.81 9.91 -1.16
CA PHE A 74 7.24 9.21 -2.31
C PHE A 74 6.44 10.15 -3.21
N ALA A 75 6.51 9.87 -4.51
CA ALA A 75 5.59 10.35 -5.51
C ALA A 75 4.72 9.20 -5.99
N PHE A 76 3.43 9.45 -6.11
CA PHE A 76 2.47 8.52 -6.67
C PHE A 76 1.71 9.16 -7.81
N ASP A 77 1.38 8.36 -8.82
CA ASP A 77 0.49 8.75 -9.90
C ASP A 77 -0.38 7.56 -10.27
N VAL A 78 -1.67 7.82 -10.45
CA VAL A 78 -2.69 6.79 -10.64
C VAL A 78 -3.54 7.15 -11.84
N ALA A 79 -3.30 6.44 -12.95
CA ALA A 79 -4.03 6.57 -14.19
C ALA A 79 -4.93 5.35 -14.42
N VAL A 80 -5.97 5.52 -15.22
CA VAL A 80 -6.78 4.41 -15.74
C VAL A 80 -6.55 4.37 -17.24
N GLU A 81 -6.07 3.25 -17.74
CA GLU A 81 -5.77 3.02 -19.14
C GLU A 81 -6.54 1.78 -19.62
N GLY A 82 -7.67 2.00 -20.30
CA GLY A 82 -8.55 0.91 -20.70
C GLY A 82 -9.11 0.17 -19.49
N ASP A 83 -8.83 -1.12 -19.42
CA ASP A 83 -9.25 -2.02 -18.33
C ASP A 83 -8.16 -2.19 -17.24
N GLU A 84 -7.13 -1.34 -17.24
CA GLU A 84 -6.07 -1.35 -16.23
C GLU A 84 -6.01 -0.05 -15.42
N VAL A 85 -5.74 -0.18 -14.13
CA VAL A 85 -5.28 0.90 -13.27
C VAL A 85 -3.76 0.85 -13.23
N ILE A 86 -3.13 1.92 -13.70
CA ILE A 86 -1.69 2.09 -13.69
C ILE A 86 -1.34 2.92 -12.45
N TRP A 87 -0.63 2.30 -11.52
CA TRP A 87 -0.14 2.96 -10.31
C TRP A 87 1.38 3.04 -10.35
N ASP A 88 1.87 4.23 -10.68
CA ASP A 88 3.30 4.53 -10.68
C ASP A 88 3.73 5.09 -9.32
N CYS A 89 4.89 4.61 -8.84
CA CYS A 89 5.53 5.07 -7.62
C CYS A 89 6.99 5.45 -7.92
N ALA A 90 7.44 6.58 -7.42
CA ALA A 90 8.80 7.06 -7.60
C ALA A 90 9.33 7.77 -6.35
N VAL A 91 10.65 7.87 -6.24
CA VAL A 91 11.35 8.59 -5.18
C VAL A 91 12.49 9.40 -5.79
N SER A 92 13.07 10.31 -5.01
CA SER A 92 14.25 11.06 -5.41
C SER A 92 15.50 10.19 -5.58
N ASP A 93 16.55 10.78 -6.17
CA ASP A 93 17.88 10.17 -6.28
C ASP A 93 18.58 10.15 -4.91
N ASP A 94 18.05 9.34 -3.99
CA ASP A 94 18.59 9.08 -2.66
C ASP A 94 18.63 7.56 -2.42
N ASP A 95 19.74 7.05 -1.90
CA ASP A 95 19.94 5.60 -1.75
C ASP A 95 18.98 4.96 -0.74
N THR A 96 18.62 5.68 0.32
CA THR A 96 17.68 5.20 1.33
C THR A 96 16.26 5.23 0.80
N ALA A 97 15.89 6.30 0.09
CA ALA A 97 14.59 6.38 -0.58
C ALA A 97 14.42 5.26 -1.63
N ARG A 98 15.47 4.98 -2.41
CA ARG A 98 15.49 3.86 -3.36
C ARG A 98 15.36 2.51 -2.69
N ALA A 99 16.05 2.29 -1.58
CA ALA A 99 15.91 1.04 -0.83
C ALA A 99 14.46 0.83 -0.37
N LEU A 100 13.79 1.89 0.10
CA LEU A 100 12.37 1.83 0.46
C LEU A 100 11.45 1.61 -0.74
N LEU A 101 11.74 2.23 -1.89
CA LEU A 101 11.00 1.97 -3.14
C LEU A 101 11.12 0.49 -3.56
N GLU A 102 12.28 -0.14 -3.36
CA GLU A 102 12.48 -1.57 -3.63
C GLU A 102 11.69 -2.46 -2.65
N GLU A 103 11.61 -2.11 -1.36
CA GLU A 103 10.72 -2.80 -0.41
C GLU A 103 9.25 -2.67 -0.84
N TYR A 104 8.85 -1.48 -1.28
CA TYR A 104 7.50 -1.23 -1.78
C TYR A 104 7.21 -2.04 -3.06
N TYR A 105 8.20 -2.17 -3.96
CA TYR A 105 8.10 -3.05 -5.13
C TYR A 105 7.87 -4.50 -4.74
N LEU A 106 8.55 -4.99 -3.70
CA LEU A 106 8.43 -6.36 -3.19
C LEU A 106 7.17 -6.57 -2.35
N LEU A 107 6.44 -5.50 -1.99
CA LEU A 107 5.30 -5.55 -1.09
C LEU A 107 4.24 -6.57 -1.50
N PRO A 108 3.84 -6.72 -2.79
CA PRO A 108 2.95 -7.80 -3.19
C PRO A 108 3.43 -9.18 -2.76
N ASP A 109 4.73 -9.51 -2.81
CA ASP A 109 5.23 -10.82 -2.40
C ASP A 109 5.23 -10.97 -0.89
N LEU A 110 5.66 -9.93 -0.18
CA LEU A 110 5.67 -9.89 1.29
C LEU A 110 4.25 -9.92 1.87
N ALA A 111 3.30 -9.32 1.15
CA ALA A 111 1.87 -9.33 1.42
C ALA A 111 1.26 -10.74 1.31
N HIS A 112 1.80 -11.61 0.46
CA HIS A 112 1.44 -13.02 0.47
C HIS A 112 1.99 -13.76 1.70
N GLN A 113 2.96 -13.19 2.42
CA GLN A 113 3.50 -13.72 3.67
C GLN A 113 2.73 -13.14 4.88
N SER A 114 2.78 -13.80 6.04
CA SER A 114 2.04 -13.35 7.23
C SER A 114 2.53 -11.98 7.75
N PRO A 115 1.71 -11.18 8.45
CA PRO A 115 2.11 -9.89 9.02
C PRO A 115 3.40 -9.96 9.86
N GLU A 116 3.57 -11.05 10.63
CA GLU A 116 4.78 -11.33 11.42
C GLU A 116 6.04 -11.50 10.55
N ALA A 117 5.90 -12.04 9.34
CA ALA A 117 7.02 -12.23 8.40
C ALA A 117 7.48 -10.88 7.83
N LEU A 118 6.56 -9.94 7.57
CA LEU A 118 6.89 -8.60 7.12
C LEU A 118 7.59 -7.79 8.22
N GLU A 119 7.03 -7.76 9.42
CA GLU A 119 7.66 -7.07 10.57
C GLU A 119 9.07 -7.59 10.82
N HIS A 120 9.27 -8.91 10.75
CA HIS A 120 10.58 -9.54 10.86
C HIS A 120 11.53 -9.12 9.73
N HIS A 121 11.06 -9.07 8.48
CA HIS A 121 11.86 -8.69 7.32
C HIS A 121 12.34 -7.24 7.42
N LEU A 122 11.45 -6.33 7.83
CA LEU A 122 11.75 -4.91 7.97
C LEU A 122 12.66 -4.63 9.18
N ALA A 123 12.42 -5.31 10.31
CA ALA A 123 13.31 -5.25 11.48
C ALA A 123 14.72 -5.78 11.16
N ALA A 124 14.83 -6.85 10.37
CA ALA A 124 16.13 -7.37 9.91
C ALA A 124 16.91 -6.38 9.04
N LYS A 125 16.22 -5.39 8.45
CA LYS A 125 16.79 -4.30 7.64
C LYS A 125 16.93 -2.98 8.41
N GLY A 126 16.61 -2.96 9.71
CA GLY A 126 16.75 -1.79 10.58
C GLY A 126 15.62 -0.75 10.44
N LEU A 127 14.51 -1.11 9.81
CA LEU A 127 13.31 -0.27 9.71
C LEU A 127 12.36 -0.62 10.85
N HIS A 128 11.99 0.39 11.65
CA HIS A 128 11.06 0.25 12.77
C HIS A 128 9.85 1.14 12.55
N PHE A 129 8.65 0.55 12.62
CA PHE A 129 7.41 1.32 12.72
C PHE A 129 7.23 1.79 14.16
N THR A 130 7.11 3.10 14.38
CA THR A 130 6.66 3.65 15.66
C THR A 130 5.14 3.76 15.65
N THR A 131 4.47 2.88 16.37
CA THR A 131 3.03 3.01 16.69
C THR A 131 2.87 3.52 18.12
N ASP A 132 1.95 4.46 18.34
CA ASP A 132 1.51 4.84 19.69
C ASP A 132 0.61 3.72 20.25
N PRO A 133 0.83 3.26 21.50
CA PRO A 133 0.09 2.14 22.09
C PRO A 133 -1.38 2.41 22.47
N ALA A 134 -2.00 3.54 22.09
CA ALA A 134 -3.24 4.01 22.71
C ALA A 134 -4.57 3.90 21.92
N HIS A 135 -4.74 3.00 20.93
CA HIS A 135 -6.09 2.77 20.35
C HIS A 135 -6.44 1.30 20.05
N PRO A 136 -7.24 0.63 20.92
CA PRO A 136 -7.81 -0.67 20.60
C PRO A 136 -8.97 -0.55 19.61
N HIS A 137 -8.87 -1.32 18.53
CA HIS A 137 -9.80 -1.42 17.39
C HIS A 137 -11.25 -1.75 17.78
N ARG A 138 -12.20 -1.15 17.06
CA ARG A 138 -13.57 -1.66 16.90
C ARG A 138 -13.74 -2.16 15.46
N HIS A 139 -13.69 -3.47 15.26
CA HIS A 139 -14.15 -4.07 14.00
C HIS A 139 -15.68 -3.93 13.86
N PRO A 140 -16.20 -3.46 12.72
CA PRO A 140 -17.60 -3.68 12.38
C PRO A 140 -17.83 -5.17 12.06
N PRO A 141 -18.93 -5.79 12.50
CA PRO A 141 -19.22 -7.19 12.19
C PRO A 141 -19.50 -7.37 10.69
N ALA A 142 -18.89 -8.40 10.10
CA ALA A 142 -19.14 -8.86 8.74
C ALA A 142 -20.63 -9.15 8.54
N GLN A 143 -21.27 -8.45 7.60
CA GLN A 143 -22.62 -8.75 7.15
C GLN A 143 -22.54 -9.93 6.17
N HIS A 144 -22.87 -11.12 6.65
CA HIS A 144 -23.16 -12.26 5.78
C HIS A 144 -24.57 -12.09 5.18
N PRO A 145 -24.76 -12.17 3.86
CA PRO A 145 -26.08 -12.34 3.27
C PRO A 145 -26.49 -13.81 3.41
N ASP A 146 -27.25 -14.14 4.47
CA ASP A 146 -27.89 -15.45 4.61
C ASP A 146 -29.17 -15.46 3.76
N GLY A 147 -29.02 -15.95 2.52
CA GLY A 147 -30.11 -16.21 1.59
C GLY A 147 -30.45 -17.69 1.55
N SER A 148 -31.57 -18.04 2.19
CA SER A 148 -32.43 -19.23 1.98
C SER A 148 -31.86 -20.64 2.20
N PRO A 149 -32.70 -21.53 2.77
CA PRO A 149 -33.44 -22.44 1.90
C PRO A 149 -34.90 -22.74 2.32
N ASP A 150 -35.62 -23.31 1.34
CA ASP A 150 -36.94 -23.93 1.30
C ASP A 150 -37.56 -24.53 2.60
N GLY A 151 -38.89 -24.37 2.68
CA GLY A 151 -39.82 -25.51 2.71
C GLY A 151 -40.25 -26.11 4.04
N ALA A 152 -41.48 -25.80 4.48
CA ALA A 152 -42.50 -26.74 4.98
C ALA A 152 -43.84 -26.01 5.21
#